data_AF-G6AK07-F1
#
_entry.id   AF-G6AK07-F1
#
_cell.length_a   1.000
_cell.length_b   1.000
_cell.length_c   1.000
_cell.angle_alpha   90.00
_cell.angle_beta   90.00
_cell.angle_gamma   90.00
#
_symmetry.space_group_name_H-M   'P 1'
#
loop_
_entity.id
_entity.type
_entity.pdbx_description
1 polymer ?
#
loop_
_entity_poly.entity_id
_entity_poly.type
_entity_poly.pdbx_seq_one_letter_code
_entity_poly.pdbx_strand_id
1 'polypeptide(L)'
;MQNEKPAMEVLPERRQIVSSLDQPMSDVYFMEEYGKKARNMGFHSLTSSSPSLLRNTLKVVVDRTTVLKEGDNVVLRLQESAKVQGLHIPRQSRLIAVAKIEGNRMHLLIKSIEVDGHIIAVKLSAYDMDGQEGVYIPGSEEINALKEVGANFGGSMGTSFTFASSAKDQIISEAARGVMQGASQLLQKKLRTIKVTLKSGYRLFLAQSK
;
A
#
# COMPACT_ATOMS: atom_id res chain seq x y z
N MET A 1 -22.05 22.38 2.28
CA MET A 1 -20.68 21.92 1.95
C MET A 1 -20.14 21.21 3.18
N GLN A 2 -20.16 19.87 3.18
CA GLN A 2 -19.72 19.07 4.32
C GLN A 2 -18.18 19.06 4.34
N ASN A 3 -17.59 19.54 5.43
CA ASN A 3 -16.15 19.40 5.67
C ASN A 3 -15.85 17.92 5.91
N GLU A 4 -15.42 17.20 4.88
CA GLU A 4 -14.79 15.89 5.03
C GLU A 4 -13.47 16.07 5.79
N LYS A 5 -13.49 15.75 7.08
CA LYS A 5 -12.26 15.61 7.86
C LYS A 5 -11.47 14.42 7.29
N PRO A 6 -10.16 14.55 7.06
CA PRO A 6 -9.34 13.43 6.61
C PRO A 6 -9.42 12.30 7.66
N ALA A 7 -9.54 11.05 7.20
CA ALA A 7 -9.72 9.91 8.09
C ALA A 7 -8.51 9.64 9.02
N MET A 8 -7.36 10.26 8.75
CA MET A 8 -6.11 10.05 9.47
C MET A 8 -5.24 11.32 9.49
N GLU A 9 -4.61 11.59 10.63
CA GLU A 9 -3.75 12.77 10.86
C GLU A 9 -2.36 12.34 11.34
N VAL A 10 -1.30 12.90 10.74
CA VAL A 10 0.10 12.62 11.09
C VAL A 10 0.59 13.65 12.11
N LEU A 11 1.21 13.17 13.20
CA LEU A 11 1.72 14.05 14.26
C LEU A 11 3.22 14.35 14.07
N PRO A 12 3.67 15.61 14.29
CA PRO A 12 5.09 15.94 14.27
C PRO A 12 5.83 15.41 15.51
N GLU A 13 7.06 14.92 15.31
CA GLU A 13 7.94 14.39 16.37
C GLU A 13 8.60 15.54 17.17
N ARG A 14 8.39 15.57 18.50
CA ARG A 14 8.89 16.65 19.38
C ARG A 14 10.35 16.37 19.78
N ARG A 15 11.29 17.22 19.36
CA ARG A 15 12.67 17.22 19.88
C ARG A 15 12.79 18.11 21.11
N GLN A 16 13.43 17.61 22.15
CA GLN A 16 13.66 18.32 23.40
C GLN A 16 14.90 19.21 23.24
N ILE A 17 14.70 20.53 23.12
CA ILE A 17 15.76 21.53 23.02
C ILE A 17 15.90 22.17 24.40
N VAL A 18 17.06 22.00 25.03
CA VAL A 18 17.42 22.70 26.27
C VAL A 18 18.21 23.94 25.88
N SER A 19 17.59 25.11 26.00
CA SER A 19 18.26 26.39 25.79
C SER A 19 19.01 26.76 27.07
N SER A 20 20.32 26.97 27.00
CA SER A 20 21.05 27.68 28.05
C SER A 20 20.47 29.09 28.17
N LEU A 21 20.25 29.55 29.40
CA LEU A 21 19.74 30.88 29.68
C LEU A 21 20.86 31.91 29.38
N ASP A 22 20.63 32.84 28.47
CA ASP A 22 21.58 33.93 28.20
C ASP A 22 21.73 34.85 29.42
N GLN A 23 22.96 35.24 29.72
CA GLN A 23 23.23 36.21 30.78
C GLN A 23 22.79 37.61 30.33
N PRO A 24 22.17 38.41 31.23
CA PRO A 24 21.81 39.78 30.89
C PRO A 24 23.07 40.61 30.69
N MET A 25 23.22 41.20 29.50
CA MET A 25 24.21 42.25 29.24
C MET A 25 23.85 43.54 29.99
N SER A 26 24.83 44.41 30.24
CA SER A 26 24.58 45.67 30.95
C SER A 26 23.74 46.65 30.10
N ASP A 27 22.89 47.42 30.78
CA ASP A 27 21.90 48.32 30.17
C ASP A 27 22.50 49.30 29.14
N VAL A 28 23.73 49.76 29.38
CA VAL A 28 24.43 50.70 28.48
C VAL A 28 24.74 50.04 27.14
N TYR A 29 25.30 48.83 27.15
CA TYR A 29 25.57 48.08 25.93
C TYR A 29 24.27 47.63 25.24
N PHE A 30 23.24 47.29 26.02
CA PHE A 30 21.93 46.92 25.50
C PHE A 30 21.29 48.05 24.69
N MET A 31 21.28 49.27 25.23
CA MET A 31 20.70 50.43 24.56
C MET A 31 21.46 50.80 23.28
N GLU A 32 22.79 50.66 23.26
CA GLU A 32 23.59 50.94 22.08
C GLU A 32 23.36 49.92 20.95
N GLU A 33 23.27 48.64 21.30
CA GLU A 33 23.18 47.56 20.32
C GLU A 33 21.74 47.25 19.87
N TYR A 34 20.75 47.53 20.72
CA TYR A 34 19.33 47.20 20.48
C TYR A 34 18.43 48.43 20.32
N GLY A 35 18.82 49.63 20.78
CA GLY A 35 17.97 50.84 20.74
C GLY A 35 18.05 51.68 19.45
N LYS A 36 19.10 51.52 18.62
CA LYS A 36 19.38 52.42 17.48
C LYS A 36 18.91 51.91 16.11
N LYS A 37 18.48 50.66 15.97
CA LYS A 37 18.02 50.09 14.70
C LYS A 37 16.57 49.61 14.80
N ALA A 38 15.74 50.01 13.84
CA ALA A 38 14.44 49.38 13.62
C ALA A 38 14.66 47.90 13.30
N ARG A 39 14.38 47.04 14.27
CA ARG A 39 14.42 45.60 14.07
C ARG A 39 13.02 45.17 13.61
N ASN A 40 12.97 44.25 12.65
CA ASN A 40 11.79 43.45 12.36
C ASN A 40 11.56 42.48 13.53
N MET A 41 11.27 43.02 14.72
CA MET A 41 10.82 42.29 15.91
C MET A 41 9.35 41.89 15.69
N GLY A 42 9.11 41.19 14.58
CA GLY A 42 7.82 40.59 14.31
C GLY A 42 7.50 39.63 15.46
N PHE A 43 6.31 39.77 16.02
CA PHE A 43 5.81 38.85 17.03
C PHE A 43 5.62 37.47 16.38
N HIS A 44 6.45 36.50 16.76
CA HIS A 44 6.22 35.09 16.45
C HIS A 44 5.11 34.57 17.38
N SER A 45 3.86 34.86 17.02
CA SER A 45 2.69 34.31 17.70
C SER A 45 2.76 32.78 17.69
N LEU A 46 2.45 32.13 18.81
CA LEU A 46 2.22 30.67 18.88
C LEU A 46 1.11 30.21 17.90
N THR A 47 0.37 31.15 17.32
CA THR A 47 -0.67 30.94 16.32
C THR A 47 -0.18 31.01 14.87
N SER A 48 1.10 31.36 14.60
CA SER A 48 1.65 31.17 13.25
C SER A 48 2.02 29.71 13.06
N SER A 49 1.04 28.83 13.20
CA SER A 49 1.05 27.58 12.45
C SER A 49 1.08 28.00 10.98
N SER A 50 2.29 28.07 10.40
CA SER A 50 2.42 27.80 8.97
C SER A 50 1.50 26.62 8.70
N PRO A 51 0.57 26.66 7.72
CA PRO A 51 -0.23 25.50 7.41
C PRO A 51 0.78 24.40 7.09
N SER A 52 1.03 23.53 8.08
CA SER A 52 1.81 22.34 7.87
C SER A 52 0.98 21.64 6.81
N LEU A 53 1.48 21.62 5.58
CA LEU A 53 0.85 20.89 4.50
C LEU A 53 0.56 19.51 5.08
N LEU A 54 -0.71 19.28 5.39
CA LEU A 54 -1.14 18.12 6.18
C LEU A 54 -0.71 16.91 5.37
N ARG A 55 0.31 16.21 5.87
CA ARG A 55 0.82 15.03 5.19
C ARG A 55 -0.28 13.98 5.22
N ASN A 56 -0.71 13.56 4.04
CA ASN A 56 -1.74 12.54 3.84
C ASN A 56 -1.14 11.13 3.69
N THR A 57 0.14 10.95 4.07
CA THR A 57 0.88 9.70 3.90
C THR A 57 1.51 9.23 5.19
N LEU A 58 1.47 7.92 5.43
CA LEU A 58 2.19 7.26 6.51
C LEU A 58 3.43 6.56 5.98
N LYS A 59 4.58 6.82 6.59
CA LYS A 59 5.83 6.10 6.30
C LYS A 59 5.78 4.72 6.93
N VAL A 60 6.01 3.69 6.13
CA VAL A 60 6.11 2.31 6.60
C VAL A 60 7.32 1.61 6.00
N VAL A 61 7.73 0.52 6.63
CA VAL A 61 8.73 -0.40 6.07
C VAL A 61 8.21 -1.82 6.10
N VAL A 62 8.70 -2.65 5.20
CA VAL A 62 8.45 -4.08 5.24
C VAL A 62 9.16 -4.70 6.44
N ASP A 63 8.41 -5.41 7.28
CA ASP A 63 8.92 -5.95 8.55
C ASP A 63 9.98 -7.03 8.34
N ARG A 64 9.74 -7.93 7.38
CA ARG A 64 10.62 -9.08 7.08
C ARG A 64 10.64 -9.38 5.60
N THR A 65 11.74 -9.96 5.13
CA THR A 65 11.83 -10.45 3.75
C THR A 65 10.89 -11.63 3.57
N THR A 66 9.94 -11.52 2.64
CA THR A 66 8.91 -12.54 2.39
C THR A 66 8.70 -12.75 0.90
N VAL A 67 8.50 -14.00 0.50
CA VAL A 67 8.06 -14.34 -0.86
C VAL A 67 6.54 -14.35 -0.85
N LEU A 68 5.94 -13.43 -1.60
CA LEU A 68 4.50 -13.18 -1.65
C LEU A 68 3.91 -13.71 -2.96
N LYS A 69 2.70 -14.23 -2.86
CA LYS A 69 1.78 -14.51 -3.97
C LYS A 69 0.59 -13.56 -3.87
N GLU A 70 -0.20 -13.50 -4.94
CA GLU A 70 -1.48 -12.82 -4.92
C GLU A 70 -2.37 -13.39 -3.79
N GLY A 71 -2.88 -12.50 -2.93
CA GLY A 71 -3.68 -12.83 -1.75
C GLY A 71 -2.89 -13.05 -0.46
N ASP A 72 -1.56 -13.13 -0.50
CA ASP A 72 -0.75 -13.30 0.71
C ASP A 72 -0.74 -12.04 1.57
N ASN A 73 -0.57 -12.23 2.88
CA ASN A 73 -0.44 -11.13 3.83
C ASN A 73 1.03 -10.72 3.99
N VAL A 74 1.29 -9.43 4.02
CA VAL A 74 2.58 -8.83 4.36
C VAL A 74 2.45 -7.98 5.60
N VAL A 75 3.46 -8.07 6.46
CA VAL A 75 3.56 -7.25 7.67
C VAL A 75 4.38 -6.02 7.37
N LEU A 76 3.80 -4.86 7.60
CA LEU A 76 4.43 -3.55 7.50
C LEU A 76 4.61 -2.98 8.91
N ARG A 77 5.67 -2.19 9.11
CA ARG A 77 5.95 -1.48 10.35
C ARG A 77 5.87 0.01 10.14
N LEU A 78 5.04 0.66 10.93
CA LEU A 78 4.88 2.11 10.91
C LEU A 78 6.15 2.81 11.40
N GLN A 79 6.66 3.79 10.66
CA GLN A 79 7.90 4.50 10.99
C GLN A 79 7.68 5.83 11.70
N GLU A 80 6.44 6.28 11.83
CA GLU A 80 6.03 7.49 12.52
C GLU A 80 4.83 7.20 13.43
N SER A 81 4.46 8.11 14.32
CA SER A 81 3.21 7.95 15.08
C SER A 81 2.06 8.55 14.29
N ALA A 82 0.88 7.92 14.36
CA ALA A 82 -0.31 8.34 13.61
C ALA A 82 -1.55 8.40 14.51
N LYS A 83 -2.64 8.98 13.99
CA LYS A 83 -3.95 8.93 14.62
C LYS A 83 -5.01 8.48 13.63
N VAL A 84 -5.84 7.53 14.02
CA VAL A 84 -6.99 7.05 13.23
C VAL A 84 -8.26 7.17 14.07
N GLN A 85 -9.30 7.83 13.57
CA GLN A 85 -10.56 8.03 14.31
C GLN A 85 -10.38 8.53 15.77
N GLY A 86 -9.36 9.35 16.03
CA GLY A 86 -9.02 9.84 17.38
C GLY A 86 -8.14 8.93 18.23
N LEU A 87 -7.95 7.65 17.86
CA LEU A 87 -7.07 6.70 18.53
C LEU A 87 -5.61 6.88 18.06
N HIS A 88 -4.67 6.76 18.99
CA HIS A 88 -3.25 6.93 18.73
C HIS A 88 -2.61 5.61 18.30
N ILE A 89 -1.90 5.62 17.17
CA ILE A 89 -1.11 4.49 16.71
C ILE A 89 0.36 4.83 16.98
N PRO A 90 1.04 4.09 17.88
CA PRO A 90 2.44 4.35 18.17
C PRO A 90 3.34 3.99 16.99
N ARG A 91 4.48 4.66 16.91
CA ARG A 91 5.58 4.27 16.00
C ARG A 91 5.96 2.80 16.21
N GLN A 92 6.36 2.12 15.14
CA GLN A 92 6.66 0.68 15.06
C GLN A 92 5.45 -0.27 15.18
N SER A 93 4.22 0.26 15.18
CA SER A 93 3.01 -0.57 15.09
C SER A 93 3.01 -1.46 13.85
N ARG A 94 2.48 -2.67 13.99
CA ARG A 94 2.38 -3.66 12.91
C ARG A 94 1.08 -3.43 12.15
N LEU A 95 1.18 -3.30 10.83
CA LEU A 95 0.06 -3.18 9.91
C LEU A 95 0.08 -4.38 8.96
N ILE A 96 -1.08 -4.99 8.73
CA ILE A 96 -1.18 -6.16 7.86
C ILE A 96 -1.83 -5.71 6.55
N ALA A 97 -1.10 -5.88 5.44
CA ALA A 97 -1.59 -5.59 4.11
C ALA A 97 -1.73 -6.89 3.30
N VAL A 98 -2.72 -6.94 2.43
CA VAL A 98 -2.93 -8.03 1.48
C VAL A 98 -2.25 -7.65 0.16
N ALA A 99 -1.42 -8.56 -0.37
CA ALA A 99 -0.76 -8.38 -1.66
C ALA A 99 -1.71 -8.71 -2.82
N LYS A 100 -1.82 -7.80 -3.77
CA LYS A 100 -2.53 -7.98 -5.04
C LYS A 100 -1.58 -7.66 -6.18
N ILE A 101 -1.45 -8.56 -7.15
CA ILE A 101 -0.50 -8.39 -8.26
C ILE A 101 -1.31 -7.99 -9.48
N GLU A 102 -1.04 -6.79 -10.02
CA GLU A 102 -1.68 -6.27 -11.23
C GLU A 102 -0.60 -5.77 -12.18
N GLY A 103 -0.50 -6.36 -13.38
CA GLY A 103 0.51 -5.97 -14.37
C GLY A 103 1.94 -6.09 -13.82
N ASN A 104 2.64 -4.96 -13.76
CA ASN A 104 4.02 -4.83 -13.25
C ASN A 104 4.13 -4.28 -11.82
N ARG A 105 3.02 -4.22 -11.06
CA ARG A 105 3.05 -3.71 -9.68
C ARG A 105 2.32 -4.63 -8.70
N MET A 106 2.86 -4.69 -7.49
CA MET A 106 2.26 -5.35 -6.33
C MET A 106 1.57 -4.33 -5.46
N HIS A 107 0.25 -4.24 -5.55
CA HIS A 107 -0.55 -3.42 -4.65
C HIS A 107 -0.59 -4.07 -3.26
N LEU A 108 -0.41 -3.27 -2.22
CA LEU A 108 -0.57 -3.72 -0.83
C LEU A 108 -1.73 -2.95 -0.21
N LEU A 109 -2.77 -3.67 0.19
CA LEU A 109 -4.04 -3.11 0.63
C LEU A 109 -4.29 -3.44 2.11
N ILE A 110 -4.55 -2.42 2.92
CA ILE A 110 -4.91 -2.58 4.33
C ILE A 110 -6.41 -2.26 4.47
N LYS A 111 -7.18 -3.25 4.94
CA LYS A 111 -8.64 -3.17 5.12
C LYS A 111 -9.06 -2.77 6.53
N SER A 112 -8.25 -3.12 7.51
CA SER A 112 -8.49 -2.80 8.91
C SER A 112 -7.19 -2.77 9.68
N ILE A 113 -7.20 -2.06 10.80
CA ILE A 113 -6.11 -1.99 11.75
C ILE A 113 -6.65 -2.22 13.15
N GLU A 114 -5.86 -2.87 13.98
CA GLU A 114 -6.17 -3.09 15.40
C GLU A 114 -5.38 -2.08 16.23
N VAL A 115 -6.09 -1.38 17.12
CA VAL A 115 -5.51 -0.38 18.03
C VAL A 115 -6.21 -0.51 19.38
N ASP A 116 -5.46 -0.80 20.44
CA ASP A 116 -5.97 -0.93 21.81
C ASP A 116 -7.21 -1.85 21.91
N GLY A 117 -7.21 -2.99 21.21
CA GLY A 117 -8.33 -3.94 21.19
C GLY A 117 -9.52 -3.55 20.30
N HIS A 118 -9.42 -2.45 19.55
CA HIS A 118 -10.46 -1.99 18.63
C HIS A 118 -10.07 -2.28 17.18
N ILE A 119 -10.97 -2.88 16.41
CA ILE A 119 -10.79 -3.11 14.96
C ILE A 119 -11.39 -1.93 14.20
N ILE A 120 -10.55 -1.18 13.52
CA ILE A 120 -10.92 0.03 12.78
C ILE A 120 -10.83 -0.27 11.30
N ALA A 121 -11.95 -0.14 10.59
CA ALA A 121 -11.98 -0.28 9.14
C ALA A 121 -11.26 0.90 8.48
N VAL A 122 -10.31 0.59 7.58
CA VAL A 122 -9.54 1.58 6.83
C VAL A 122 -9.42 1.14 5.36
N LYS A 123 -9.14 2.09 4.47
CA LYS A 123 -8.82 1.80 3.07
C LYS A 123 -7.50 2.45 2.73
N LEU A 124 -6.40 1.75 3.01
CA LEU A 124 -5.06 2.26 2.72
C LEU A 124 -4.41 1.41 1.61
N SER A 125 -3.83 2.11 0.65
CA SER A 125 -2.97 1.53 -0.38
C SER A 125 -1.52 1.91 -0.13
N ALA A 126 -0.60 0.99 -0.38
CA ALA A 126 0.82 1.30 -0.39
C ALA A 126 1.26 1.94 -1.72
N TYR A 127 2.05 2.98 -1.60
CA TYR A 127 2.75 3.68 -2.66
C TYR A 127 4.25 3.45 -2.49
N ASP A 128 4.93 3.25 -3.60
CA ASP A 128 6.37 3.09 -3.63
C ASP A 128 7.07 4.45 -3.51
N MET A 129 8.40 4.46 -3.39
CA MET A 129 9.20 5.67 -3.24
C MET A 129 9.17 6.59 -4.46
N ASP A 130 8.71 6.07 -5.61
CA ASP A 130 8.46 6.82 -6.84
C ASP A 130 7.12 7.59 -6.83
N GLY A 131 6.30 7.42 -5.78
CA GLY A 131 4.99 8.04 -5.66
C GLY A 131 3.87 7.32 -6.44
N GLN A 132 4.14 6.17 -7.05
CA GLN A 132 3.15 5.35 -7.74
C GLN A 132 2.56 4.29 -6.80
N GLU A 133 1.31 3.91 -7.05
CA GLU A 133 0.63 2.89 -6.24
C GLU A 133 1.21 1.49 -6.51
N GLY A 134 1.40 0.71 -5.45
CA GLY A 134 2.00 -0.63 -5.49
C GLY A 134 3.52 -0.62 -5.65
N VAL A 135 4.17 -1.74 -5.35
CA VAL A 135 5.62 -1.94 -5.47
C VAL A 135 5.95 -2.42 -6.87
N TYR A 136 6.95 -1.83 -7.53
CA TYR A 136 7.36 -2.29 -8.86
C TYR A 136 7.90 -3.73 -8.84
N ILE A 137 7.35 -4.58 -9.70
CA ILE A 137 7.78 -5.97 -9.91
C ILE A 137 8.37 -6.08 -11.33
N PRO A 138 9.69 -6.29 -11.48
CA PRO A 138 10.28 -6.54 -12.78
C PRO A 138 9.82 -7.91 -13.33
N GLY A 139 9.49 -7.96 -14.62
CA GLY A 139 9.23 -9.21 -15.36
C GLY A 139 7.86 -9.87 -15.15
N SER A 140 6.90 -9.22 -14.49
CA SER A 140 5.55 -9.79 -14.32
C SER A 140 4.61 -9.56 -15.52
N GLU A 141 4.96 -8.72 -16.48
CA GLU A 141 4.20 -8.50 -17.73
C GLU A 141 4.21 -9.75 -18.61
N GLU A 142 5.38 -10.36 -18.82
CA GLU A 142 5.53 -11.61 -19.59
C GLU A 142 4.67 -12.74 -18.99
N ILE A 143 4.61 -12.81 -17.66
CA ILE A 143 3.88 -13.87 -16.93
C ILE A 143 2.37 -13.60 -16.92
N ASN A 144 1.95 -12.33 -16.81
CA ASN A 144 0.53 -11.96 -16.88
C ASN A 144 -0.04 -12.12 -18.30
N ALA A 145 0.69 -11.76 -19.35
CA ALA A 145 0.28 -11.97 -20.74
C ALA A 145 0.08 -13.46 -21.05
N LEU A 146 0.96 -14.34 -20.54
CA LEU A 146 0.80 -15.79 -20.64
C LEU A 146 -0.46 -16.32 -19.92
N LYS A 147 -0.81 -15.75 -18.75
CA LYS A 147 -2.04 -16.09 -18.01
C LYS A 147 -3.30 -15.66 -18.77
N GLU A 148 -3.29 -14.49 -19.38
CA GLU A 148 -4.42 -13.94 -20.15
C GLU A 148 -4.64 -14.68 -21.47
N VAL A 149 -3.56 -14.96 -22.22
CA VAL A 149 -3.64 -15.73 -23.48
C VAL A 149 -4.09 -17.18 -23.21
N GLY A 150 -3.61 -17.81 -22.14
CA GLY A 150 -4.05 -19.15 -21.73
C GLY A 150 -5.51 -19.22 -21.27
N ALA A 151 -6.00 -18.18 -20.58
CA ALA A 151 -7.40 -18.09 -20.16
C ALA A 151 -8.35 -17.88 -21.37
N ASN A 152 -7.93 -17.13 -22.38
CA ASN A 152 -8.73 -16.88 -23.59
C ASN A 152 -8.70 -18.04 -24.60
N PHE A 153 -7.70 -18.91 -24.59
CA PHE A 153 -7.64 -20.11 -25.45
C PHE A 153 -8.50 -21.29 -24.96
N GLY A 154 -8.92 -21.29 -23.68
CA GLY A 154 -9.74 -22.36 -23.11
C GLY A 154 -11.23 -22.35 -23.53
N GLY A 155 -11.67 -21.31 -24.24
CA GLY A 155 -13.09 -21.12 -24.60
C GLY A 155 -13.44 -21.26 -26.09
N SER A 156 -12.46 -21.27 -27.02
CA SER A 156 -12.77 -21.08 -28.45
C SER A 156 -11.96 -21.93 -29.44
N MET A 157 -11.41 -23.07 -29.01
CA MET A 157 -10.73 -23.99 -29.94
C MET A 157 -11.30 -25.40 -29.81
N GLY A 158 -12.43 -25.64 -30.49
CA GLY A 158 -13.04 -26.97 -30.50
C GLY A 158 -14.31 -27.18 -31.33
N THR A 159 -14.79 -26.19 -32.11
CA THR A 159 -15.96 -26.35 -32.99
C THR A 159 -15.57 -26.44 -34.46
N SER A 160 -14.68 -27.36 -34.81
CA SER A 160 -14.52 -27.80 -36.20
C SER A 160 -15.08 -29.21 -36.33
N PHE A 161 -16.41 -29.31 -36.33
CA PHE A 161 -17.09 -30.53 -36.74
C PHE A 161 -17.23 -30.52 -38.26
N THR A 162 -16.28 -31.17 -38.93
CA THR A 162 -16.38 -31.54 -40.34
C THR A 162 -17.55 -32.51 -40.50
N PHE A 163 -18.49 -32.16 -41.38
CA PHE A 163 -19.52 -33.07 -41.88
C PHE A 163 -18.85 -34.24 -42.62
N ALA A 164 -18.97 -35.44 -42.06
CA ALA A 164 -18.83 -36.68 -42.80
C ALA A 164 -19.90 -37.68 -42.32
N SER A 165 -20.81 -37.94 -43.24
CA SER A 165 -21.78 -39.03 -43.33
C SER A 165 -21.41 -40.32 -42.59
N SER A 166 -22.26 -40.75 -41.65
CA SER A 166 -22.99 -42.03 -41.70
C SER A 166 -23.57 -42.40 -40.33
N ALA A 167 -24.87 -42.68 -40.32
CA ALA A 167 -25.72 -42.77 -39.13
C ALA A 167 -25.76 -44.18 -38.49
N LYS A 168 -24.61 -44.84 -38.26
CA LYS A 168 -24.61 -46.18 -37.63
C LYS A 168 -23.64 -46.43 -36.47
N ASP A 169 -22.71 -45.52 -36.19
CA ASP A 169 -21.78 -45.68 -35.04
C ASP A 169 -22.17 -44.87 -33.79
N GLN A 170 -23.38 -44.28 -33.76
CA GLN A 170 -23.84 -43.42 -32.66
C GLN A 170 -23.98 -44.12 -31.31
N ILE A 171 -24.01 -45.46 -31.25
CA ILE A 171 -24.35 -46.18 -30.01
C ILE A 171 -23.11 -46.52 -29.15
N ILE A 172 -21.89 -46.47 -29.69
CA ILE A 172 -20.66 -46.74 -28.89
C ILE A 172 -20.11 -45.46 -28.24
N SER A 173 -20.66 -44.28 -28.58
CA SER A 173 -20.16 -42.98 -28.12
C SER A 173 -20.63 -42.57 -26.72
N GLU A 174 -21.67 -43.20 -26.16
CA GLU A 174 -22.36 -42.65 -24.98
C GLU A 174 -21.75 -43.10 -23.63
N ALA A 175 -21.05 -44.23 -23.58
CA ALA A 175 -20.38 -44.71 -22.35
C ALA A 175 -18.99 -44.08 -22.12
N ALA A 176 -18.34 -43.57 -23.17
CA ALA A 176 -17.03 -42.93 -23.06
C ALA A 176 -17.10 -41.44 -22.65
N ARG A 177 -18.31 -40.85 -22.60
CA ARG A 177 -18.52 -39.42 -22.27
C ARG A 177 -18.52 -39.10 -20.78
N GLY A 178 -18.59 -40.11 -19.90
CA GLY A 178 -18.92 -39.90 -18.48
C GLY A 178 -17.81 -39.44 -17.53
N VAL A 179 -16.52 -39.48 -17.92
CA VAL A 179 -15.42 -39.36 -16.93
C VAL A 179 -14.37 -38.29 -17.27
N MET A 180 -14.35 -37.74 -18.49
CA MET A 180 -13.20 -36.95 -18.97
C MET A 180 -13.43 -35.44 -19.18
N GLN A 181 -14.51 -34.85 -18.67
CA GLN A 181 -14.71 -33.40 -18.75
C GLN A 181 -14.38 -32.62 -17.46
N GLY A 182 -14.17 -33.30 -16.32
CA GLY A 182 -14.00 -32.63 -15.02
C GLY A 182 -12.55 -32.37 -14.56
N ALA A 183 -11.57 -33.13 -15.06
CA ALA A 183 -10.20 -33.09 -14.50
C ALA A 183 -9.31 -31.96 -15.04
N SER A 184 -9.60 -31.42 -16.23
CA SER A 184 -8.71 -30.44 -16.90
C SER A 184 -8.83 -29.02 -16.31
N GLN A 185 -10.01 -28.64 -15.82
CA GLN A 185 -10.24 -27.29 -15.25
C GLN A 185 -9.48 -27.05 -13.94
N LEU A 186 -9.25 -28.09 -13.14
CA LEU A 186 -8.49 -28.00 -11.88
C LEU A 186 -6.97 -27.96 -12.11
N LEU A 187 -6.48 -28.58 -13.18
CA LEU A 187 -5.04 -28.66 -13.49
C LEU A 187 -4.50 -27.41 -14.20
N GLN A 188 -5.32 -26.72 -15.00
CA GLN A 188 -4.92 -25.47 -15.65
C GLN A 188 -4.79 -24.28 -14.68
N LYS A 189 -5.45 -24.33 -13.51
CA LYS A 189 -5.36 -23.26 -12.50
C LYS A 189 -4.01 -23.22 -11.75
N LYS A 190 -3.19 -24.27 -11.90
CA LYS A 190 -1.82 -24.36 -11.35
C LYS A 190 -0.75 -23.74 -12.27
N LEU A 191 -1.14 -23.08 -13.37
CA LEU A 191 -0.22 -22.34 -14.21
C LEU A 191 0.47 -21.22 -13.40
N ARG A 192 1.69 -21.55 -12.96
CA ARG A 192 2.75 -20.72 -12.39
C ARG A 192 2.27 -19.47 -11.65
N THR A 193 1.85 -19.63 -10.39
CA THR A 193 1.60 -18.49 -9.50
C THR A 193 2.82 -17.59 -9.44
N ILE A 194 2.66 -16.31 -9.82
CA ILE A 194 3.71 -15.29 -9.72
C ILE A 194 4.13 -15.20 -8.26
N LYS A 195 5.42 -15.40 -8.01
CA LYS A 195 6.03 -15.26 -6.68
C LYS A 195 6.94 -14.04 -6.72
N VAL A 196 6.68 -13.08 -5.85
CA VAL A 196 7.45 -11.84 -5.73
C VAL A 196 8.19 -11.86 -4.40
N THR A 197 9.49 -11.59 -4.42
CA THR A 197 10.25 -11.45 -3.16
C THR A 197 10.27 -10.00 -2.74
N LEU A 198 9.58 -9.68 -1.64
CA LEU A 198 9.63 -8.36 -1.04
C LEU A 198 10.69 -8.35 0.08
N LYS A 199 11.65 -7.42 0.03
CA LYS A 199 12.77 -7.36 0.96
C LYS A 199 12.39 -6.62 2.25
N SER A 200 12.94 -7.09 3.37
CA SER A 200 12.88 -6.40 4.66
C SER A 200 13.42 -4.98 4.55
N GLY A 201 12.82 -4.04 5.28
CA GLY A 201 13.26 -2.65 5.32
C GLY A 201 12.92 -1.84 4.06
N TYR A 202 12.28 -2.44 3.05
CA TYR A 202 11.79 -1.71 1.89
C TYR A 202 10.79 -0.64 2.35
N ARG A 203 11.02 0.62 1.95
CA ARG A 203 10.27 1.78 2.44
C ARG A 203 9.10 2.05 1.51
N LEU A 204 7.95 2.31 2.10
CA LEU A 204 6.70 2.59 1.39
C LEU A 204 5.97 3.73 2.09
N PHE A 205 5.01 4.30 1.38
CA PHE A 205 4.04 5.22 1.94
C PHE A 205 2.66 4.56 1.92
N LEU A 206 1.86 4.73 2.97
CA LEU A 206 0.44 4.39 2.93
C LEU A 206 -0.36 5.67 2.72
N ALA A 207 -1.28 5.66 1.77
CA ALA A 207 -2.23 6.74 1.58
C ALA A 207 -3.65 6.17 1.48
N GLN A 208 -4.64 7.01 1.74
CA GLN A 208 -6.02 6.62 1.60
C GLN A 208 -6.33 6.32 0.14
N SER A 209 -6.78 5.10 -0.13
CA SER A 209 -7.33 4.74 -1.44
C SER A 209 -8.62 5.50 -1.67
N LYS A 210 -8.88 5.85 -2.93
CA LYS A 210 -10.21 6.28 -3.37
C LYS A 210 -11.22 5.14 -3.23
#